data_AF-A0A5V1NP51-F1
#
_entry.id   AF-A0A5V1NP51-F1
#
_cell.length_a   1.000
_cell.length_b   1.000
_cell.length_c   1.000
_cell.angle_alpha   90.00
_cell.angle_beta   90.00
_cell.angle_gamma   90.00
#
_symmetry.space_group_name_H-M   'P 1'
#
loop_
_entity.id
_entity.type
_entity.pdbx_description
1 polymer ?
#
loop_
_entity_poly.entity_id
_entity_poly.type
_entity_poly.pdbx_seq_one_letter_code
_entity_poly.pdbx_strand_id
1 'polypeptide(L)'
;MRSLQFQRLVLISDSKRLANQFTFPKRLNLITGEDNSIGKSTLAKSLLWSLGCDPVIDEEWKSNDIKSILYFTINNKEYFSCRGSHSIILGAIDGEAKRYTHITGDFSQDLSDLVNFKMKLPNRTDGKLETPPPAYYFLPFYIDQIKSWSSPWDSFENLGQYANWKKSLIKYFTGYLKPEHFELEEEIYEYSEVKKESTAKIEKFQSAIDVIVDNSADITIALDNEKFSEIQKEINTELQEFIDFQRKLYDAQATITSNIYDLEKQYELATSSANELEEDYKFAVESIPTDHLECPLCGTLHDNSLTNRALLLSEKDSLLDEANSIASEIEALRSSLFELNEVAQFATNEIERINKKYLTDDNEGEKTLITQVIDAISKEKVSRSIQVKIDNEDLKISKANNSVAELKKDQRKLLSNKDKEELNSSFMSKLLGNIEALGSTGVNLSKVKSPTDYKQLLGGGAAEAARGLLAYQLSVLQQIHSAKTCIVPPFVIDTPNQQEQAGHRYETVIKELMRSIPEDYQIILCAMENNALNEFKHDANVITLSSEKLLDSSQYDSLRSEYKNIQLAVRETRDDD
;
A
#
# COMPACT_ATOMS: atom_id res chain seq x y z
N MET A 1 -22.45 -19.02 -3.95
CA MET A 1 -22.34 -18.15 -2.75
C MET A 1 -20.97 -17.49 -2.81
N ARG A 2 -20.92 -16.14 -2.88
CA ARG A 2 -19.69 -15.33 -2.77
C ARG A 2 -19.87 -14.33 -1.63
N SER A 3 -20.10 -14.82 -0.42
CA SER A 3 -20.37 -13.96 0.74
C SER A 3 -19.49 -14.32 1.94
N LEU A 4 -19.08 -13.26 2.64
CA LEU A 4 -18.47 -13.31 3.95
C LEU A 4 -19.61 -13.27 4.99
N GLN A 5 -19.59 -14.19 5.93
CA GLN A 5 -20.59 -14.28 7.00
C GLN A 5 -19.88 -14.32 8.35
N PHE A 6 -20.23 -13.43 9.26
CA PHE A 6 -19.77 -13.50 10.64
C PHE A 6 -20.43 -14.69 11.32
N GLN A 7 -19.67 -15.42 12.14
CA GLN A 7 -20.15 -16.60 12.85
C GLN A 7 -20.14 -16.38 14.37
N ARG A 8 -19.03 -15.88 14.90
CA ARG A 8 -18.86 -15.64 16.34
C ARG A 8 -17.90 -14.49 16.60
N LEU A 9 -18.28 -13.58 17.50
CA LEU A 9 -17.41 -12.54 18.03
C LEU A 9 -17.12 -12.83 19.49
N VAL A 10 -15.85 -12.78 19.87
CA VAL A 10 -15.37 -12.81 21.26
C VAL A 10 -14.83 -11.43 21.59
N LEU A 11 -15.20 -10.88 22.74
CA LEU A 11 -14.70 -9.61 23.25
C LEU A 11 -14.14 -9.80 24.66
N ILE A 12 -12.99 -9.19 24.93
CA ILE A 12 -12.25 -9.39 26.17
C ILE A 12 -11.68 -8.05 26.64
N SER A 13 -11.86 -7.72 27.92
CA SER A 13 -11.22 -6.60 28.61
C SER A 13 -10.34 -7.15 29.73
N ASP A 14 -9.02 -7.01 29.57
CA ASP A 14 -8.08 -7.44 30.61
C ASP A 14 -8.10 -6.49 31.81
N SER A 15 -8.27 -5.19 31.58
CA SER A 15 -8.28 -4.18 32.63
C SER A 15 -9.46 -4.35 33.60
N LYS A 16 -10.62 -4.81 33.09
CA LYS A 16 -11.81 -5.10 33.90
C LYS A 16 -11.96 -6.58 34.25
N ARG A 17 -11.15 -7.48 33.68
CA ARG A 17 -11.30 -8.95 33.75
C ARG A 17 -12.71 -9.42 33.36
N LEU A 18 -13.22 -8.89 32.26
CA LEU A 18 -14.53 -9.24 31.71
C LEU A 18 -14.38 -9.74 30.28
N ALA A 19 -15.17 -10.72 29.87
CA ALA A 19 -15.27 -11.17 28.49
C ALA A 19 -16.70 -11.61 28.16
N ASN A 20 -17.05 -11.63 26.89
CA ASN A 20 -18.28 -12.27 26.42
C ASN A 20 -18.11 -12.70 24.96
N GLN A 21 -19.03 -13.53 24.48
CA GLN A 21 -19.09 -13.96 23.09
C GLN A 21 -20.51 -13.92 22.54
N PHE A 22 -20.61 -13.69 21.24
CA PHE A 22 -21.88 -13.53 20.52
C PHE A 22 -21.82 -14.30 19.21
N THR A 23 -22.89 -15.04 18.90
CA THR A 23 -22.99 -15.81 17.65
C THR A 23 -23.91 -15.12 16.65
N PHE A 24 -23.58 -15.25 15.36
CA PHE A 24 -24.31 -14.61 14.27
C PHE A 24 -24.71 -15.65 13.22
N PRO A 25 -25.88 -16.29 13.34
CA PRO A 25 -26.40 -17.17 12.30
C PRO A 25 -26.60 -16.46 10.96
N LYS A 26 -26.89 -17.27 9.93
CA LYS A 26 -27.15 -16.77 8.58
C LYS A 26 -28.36 -15.83 8.57
N ARG A 27 -28.35 -14.93 7.59
CA ARG A 27 -29.47 -14.07 7.21
C ARG A 27 -29.82 -12.99 8.24
N LEU A 28 -30.58 -13.23 9.30
CA LEU A 28 -31.10 -12.16 10.18
C LEU A 28 -30.54 -12.23 11.61
N ASN A 29 -29.96 -11.12 12.07
CA ASN A 29 -29.47 -10.95 13.43
C ASN A 29 -29.96 -9.62 14.00
N LEU A 30 -30.56 -9.64 15.19
CA LEU A 30 -31.02 -8.46 15.90
C LEU A 30 -30.24 -8.29 17.19
N ILE A 31 -29.55 -7.16 17.34
CA ILE A 31 -28.97 -6.71 18.60
C ILE A 31 -29.94 -5.69 19.22
N THR A 32 -30.53 -6.02 20.37
CA THR A 32 -31.58 -5.22 20.98
C THR A 32 -31.45 -5.10 22.50
N GLY A 33 -32.27 -4.24 23.09
CA GLY A 33 -32.42 -4.07 24.53
C GLY A 33 -33.29 -2.85 24.85
N GLU A 34 -33.67 -2.74 26.12
CA GLU A 34 -34.73 -1.83 26.58
C GLU A 34 -34.30 -0.35 26.63
N ASP A 35 -33.01 -0.09 26.79
CA ASP A 35 -32.48 1.27 26.95
C ASP A 35 -31.42 1.61 25.90
N ASN A 36 -31.18 2.90 25.72
CA ASN A 36 -30.04 3.44 25.00
C ASN A 36 -28.75 3.21 25.78
N SER A 37 -27.60 3.32 25.10
CA SER A 37 -26.28 3.28 25.74
C SER A 37 -25.88 1.98 26.46
N ILE A 38 -26.63 0.89 26.30
CA ILE A 38 -26.29 -0.46 26.82
C ILE A 38 -25.28 -1.24 25.95
N GLY A 39 -24.59 -0.57 25.02
CA GLY A 39 -23.55 -1.19 24.19
C GLY A 39 -23.99 -1.85 22.87
N LYS A 40 -25.24 -1.63 22.39
CA LYS A 40 -25.73 -2.16 21.10
C LYS A 40 -24.83 -1.75 19.93
N SER A 41 -24.63 -0.45 19.78
CA SER A 41 -23.75 0.14 18.76
C SER A 41 -22.30 -0.31 18.93
N THR A 42 -21.83 -0.40 20.18
CA THR A 42 -20.47 -0.89 20.51
C THR A 42 -20.25 -2.31 20.03
N LEU A 43 -21.24 -3.21 20.19
CA LEU A 43 -21.17 -4.57 19.69
C LEU A 43 -21.08 -4.62 18.15
N ALA A 44 -21.94 -3.88 17.46
CA ALA A 44 -21.89 -3.79 15.99
C ALA A 44 -20.56 -3.21 15.46
N LYS A 45 -20.07 -2.15 16.10
CA LYS A 45 -18.78 -1.53 15.78
C LYS A 45 -17.61 -2.48 16.03
N SER A 46 -17.70 -3.30 17.08
CA SER A 46 -16.67 -4.28 17.42
C SER A 46 -16.50 -5.37 16.35
N LEU A 47 -17.55 -5.73 15.62
CA LEU A 47 -17.44 -6.64 14.46
C LEU A 47 -16.53 -6.07 13.38
N LEU A 48 -16.76 -4.81 13.01
CA LEU A 48 -16.01 -4.12 11.97
C LEU A 48 -14.59 -3.80 12.44
N TRP A 49 -14.45 -3.38 13.70
CA TRP A 49 -13.15 -3.16 14.33
C TRP A 49 -12.32 -4.44 14.36
N SER A 50 -12.91 -5.60 14.60
CA SER A 50 -12.16 -6.88 14.58
C SER A 50 -11.50 -7.20 13.24
N LEU A 51 -11.94 -6.58 12.13
CA LEU A 51 -11.37 -6.73 10.79
C LEU A 51 -10.50 -5.55 10.35
N GLY A 52 -10.11 -4.67 11.27
CA GLY A 52 -9.24 -3.54 10.97
C GLY A 52 -9.96 -2.28 10.51
N CYS A 53 -11.30 -2.20 10.61
CA CYS A 53 -11.96 -0.91 10.45
C CYS A 53 -11.75 -0.02 11.68
N ASP A 54 -12.05 1.28 11.51
CA ASP A 54 -11.91 2.30 12.55
C ASP A 54 -13.24 3.05 12.78
N PRO A 55 -14.26 2.38 13.35
CA PRO A 55 -15.53 3.04 13.65
C PRO A 55 -15.39 3.99 14.85
N VAL A 56 -16.27 4.99 14.93
CA VAL A 56 -16.30 5.91 16.07
C VAL A 56 -16.77 5.17 17.32
N ILE A 57 -15.86 4.96 18.26
CA ILE A 57 -16.10 4.28 19.53
C ILE A 57 -15.87 5.27 20.67
N ASP A 58 -16.64 5.17 21.75
CA ASP A 58 -16.48 6.04 22.91
C ASP A 58 -15.13 5.82 23.64
N GLU A 59 -14.63 6.89 24.28
CA GLU A 59 -13.32 6.87 24.94
C GLU A 59 -13.27 5.91 26.14
N GLU A 60 -14.40 5.69 26.82
CA GLU A 60 -14.48 4.73 27.93
C GLU A 60 -14.19 3.31 27.42
N TRP A 61 -14.80 2.92 26.31
CA TRP A 61 -14.60 1.62 25.68
C TRP A 61 -13.17 1.45 25.19
N LYS A 62 -12.58 2.49 24.58
CA LYS A 62 -11.15 2.48 24.20
C LYS A 62 -10.24 2.27 25.41
N SER A 63 -10.56 2.86 26.57
CA SER A 63 -9.79 2.70 27.80
C SER A 63 -9.83 1.29 28.41
N ASN A 64 -10.75 0.43 27.98
CA ASN A 64 -10.93 -0.91 28.54
C ASN A 64 -9.96 -1.98 27.98
N ASP A 65 -8.96 -1.58 27.18
CA ASP A 65 -7.96 -2.47 26.55
C ASP A 65 -8.61 -3.71 25.88
N ILE A 66 -9.59 -3.42 25.03
CA ILE A 66 -10.45 -4.41 24.39
C ILE A 66 -9.65 -5.24 23.38
N LYS A 67 -9.82 -6.55 23.47
CA LYS A 67 -9.32 -7.54 22.54
C LYS A 67 -10.49 -8.26 21.92
N SER A 68 -10.33 -8.70 20.67
CA SER A 68 -11.38 -9.45 19.98
C SER A 68 -10.87 -10.65 19.20
N ILE A 69 -11.76 -11.62 19.03
CA ILE A 69 -11.63 -12.68 18.04
C ILE A 69 -12.93 -12.70 17.24
N LEU A 70 -12.84 -12.53 15.93
CA LEU A 70 -13.98 -12.66 15.04
C LEU A 70 -13.79 -13.89 14.15
N TYR A 71 -14.67 -14.86 14.32
CA TYR A 71 -14.81 -16.01 13.44
C TYR A 71 -15.79 -15.69 12.34
N PHE A 72 -15.41 -15.98 11.10
CA PHE A 72 -16.23 -15.74 9.93
C PHE A 72 -15.96 -16.79 8.85
N THR A 73 -16.90 -16.92 7.92
CA THR A 73 -16.77 -17.84 6.78
C THR A 73 -16.76 -17.07 5.48
N ILE A 74 -15.93 -17.48 4.55
CA ILE A 74 -15.97 -17.03 3.16
C ILE A 74 -16.16 -18.27 2.29
N ASN A 75 -17.26 -18.33 1.53
CA ASN A 75 -17.59 -19.47 0.67
C ASN A 75 -17.56 -20.82 1.41
N ASN A 76 -18.07 -20.84 2.66
CA ASN A 76 -18.08 -21.98 3.59
C ASN A 76 -16.69 -22.44 4.11
N LYS A 77 -15.59 -21.74 3.81
CA LYS A 77 -14.31 -21.95 4.49
C LYS A 77 -14.22 -21.04 5.71
N GLU A 78 -13.74 -21.58 6.83
CA GLU A 78 -13.69 -20.89 8.12
C GLU A 78 -12.38 -20.11 8.29
N TYR A 79 -12.51 -18.88 8.74
CA TYR A 79 -11.44 -17.94 9.00
C TYR A 79 -11.66 -17.26 10.33
N PHE A 80 -10.61 -16.65 10.85
CA PHE A 80 -10.69 -15.80 12.01
C PHE A 80 -9.79 -14.57 11.85
N SER A 81 -10.19 -13.49 12.52
CA SER A 81 -9.28 -12.42 12.88
C SER A 81 -9.17 -12.32 14.39
N CYS A 82 -7.98 -12.02 14.89
CA CYS A 82 -7.74 -11.82 16.31
C CYS A 82 -7.02 -10.48 16.50
N ARG A 83 -7.71 -9.49 17.07
CA ARG A 83 -7.22 -8.12 17.19
C ARG A 83 -6.94 -7.77 18.65
N GLY A 84 -5.79 -7.17 18.90
CA GLY A 84 -5.49 -6.42 20.11
C GLY A 84 -5.20 -4.95 19.78
N SER A 85 -4.74 -4.21 20.77
CA SER A 85 -4.49 -2.76 20.64
C SER A 85 -3.40 -2.41 19.60
N HIS A 86 -2.39 -3.26 19.44
CA HIS A 86 -1.20 -2.99 18.61
C HIS A 86 -0.97 -4.00 17.48
N SER A 87 -1.81 -5.04 17.36
CA SER A 87 -1.65 -6.03 16.30
C SER A 87 -2.97 -6.69 15.95
N ILE A 88 -3.02 -7.22 14.74
CA ILE A 88 -4.10 -8.06 14.24
C ILE A 88 -3.50 -9.34 13.66
N ILE A 89 -4.19 -10.46 13.87
CA ILE A 89 -3.90 -11.74 13.23
C ILE A 89 -5.05 -12.03 12.28
N LEU A 90 -4.75 -12.57 11.10
CA LEU A 90 -5.73 -13.07 10.14
C LEU A 90 -5.29 -14.46 9.71
N GLY A 91 -6.21 -15.43 9.70
CA GLY A 91 -5.89 -16.79 9.29
C GLY A 91 -7.11 -17.65 8.99
N ALA A 92 -6.86 -18.81 8.38
CA ALA A 92 -7.85 -19.88 8.26
C ALA A 92 -7.80 -20.77 9.52
N ILE A 93 -8.93 -21.37 9.91
CA ILE A 93 -8.99 -22.26 11.10
C ILE A 93 -8.04 -23.46 10.94
N ASP A 94 -8.01 -24.07 9.75
CA ASP A 94 -7.17 -25.24 9.43
C ASP A 94 -6.02 -24.87 8.48
N GLY A 95 -5.46 -23.66 8.61
CA GLY A 95 -4.40 -23.20 7.74
C GLY A 95 -3.50 -22.17 8.38
N GLU A 96 -2.70 -21.50 7.56
CA GLU A 96 -1.77 -20.47 8.03
C GLU A 96 -2.51 -19.24 8.55
N ALA A 97 -1.91 -18.64 9.57
CA ALA A 97 -2.32 -17.38 10.15
C ALA A 97 -1.12 -16.47 10.25
N LYS A 98 -1.30 -15.19 9.89
CA LYS A 98 -0.22 -14.19 9.85
C LYS A 98 -0.56 -13.06 10.81
N ARG A 99 0.48 -12.54 11.47
CA ARG A 99 0.40 -11.39 12.39
C ARG A 99 0.87 -10.12 11.70
N TYR A 100 0.12 -9.04 11.92
CA TYR A 100 0.39 -7.72 11.38
C TYR A 100 0.42 -6.68 12.51
N THR A 101 1.37 -5.74 12.41
CA THR A 101 1.51 -4.60 13.34
C THR A 101 0.74 -3.37 12.87
N HIS A 102 0.38 -3.32 11.58
CA HIS A 102 -0.36 -2.22 10.98
C HIS A 102 -1.57 -2.76 10.21
N ILE A 103 -2.63 -1.94 10.17
CA ILE A 103 -3.84 -2.21 9.39
C ILE A 103 -3.63 -1.88 7.91
N THR A 104 -2.69 -0.98 7.59
CA THR A 104 -2.27 -0.66 6.23
C THR A 104 -1.21 -1.64 5.73
N GLY A 105 -0.82 -1.53 4.44
CA GLY A 105 0.22 -2.38 3.85
C GLY A 105 -0.24 -3.83 3.70
N ASP A 106 0.55 -4.77 4.20
CA ASP A 106 0.33 -6.21 4.08
C ASP A 106 -1.04 -6.66 4.55
N PHE A 107 -1.54 -6.15 5.70
CA PHE A 107 -2.87 -6.54 6.19
C PHE A 107 -3.98 -6.13 5.22
N SER A 108 -3.91 -4.90 4.68
CA SER A 108 -4.84 -4.44 3.65
C SER A 108 -4.80 -5.34 2.43
N GLN A 109 -3.60 -5.74 1.99
CA GLN A 109 -3.40 -6.58 0.82
C GLN A 109 -3.97 -7.99 1.04
N ASP A 110 -3.59 -8.65 2.13
CA ASP A 110 -3.99 -10.01 2.44
C ASP A 110 -5.51 -10.12 2.67
N LEU A 111 -6.12 -9.15 3.38
CA LEU A 111 -7.58 -9.10 3.52
C LEU A 111 -8.27 -8.80 2.18
N SER A 112 -7.74 -7.86 1.40
CA SER A 112 -8.29 -7.49 0.09
C SER A 112 -8.30 -8.67 -0.87
N ASP A 113 -7.21 -9.44 -0.93
CA ASP A 113 -7.13 -10.64 -1.76
C ASP A 113 -8.10 -11.71 -1.28
N LEU A 114 -8.20 -11.90 0.04
CA LEU A 114 -9.15 -12.83 0.65
C LEU A 114 -10.61 -12.53 0.27
N VAL A 115 -10.98 -11.24 0.17
CA VAL A 115 -12.35 -10.82 -0.22
C VAL A 115 -12.48 -10.42 -1.69
N ASN A 116 -11.43 -10.59 -2.48
CA ASN A 116 -11.33 -10.20 -3.89
C ASN A 116 -11.70 -8.72 -4.13
N PHE A 117 -11.15 -7.80 -3.34
CA PHE A 117 -11.36 -6.36 -3.41
C PHE A 117 -10.21 -5.63 -4.11
N LYS A 118 -10.06 -5.83 -5.43
CA LYS A 118 -8.91 -5.36 -6.23
C LYS A 118 -8.76 -3.84 -6.42
N MET A 119 -9.47 -3.04 -5.63
CA MET A 119 -9.38 -1.58 -5.71
C MET A 119 -8.00 -1.10 -5.26
N LYS A 120 -7.46 -0.14 -6.01
CA LYS A 120 -6.26 0.61 -5.64
C LYS A 120 -6.57 2.11 -5.60
N LEU A 121 -5.91 2.85 -4.73
CA LEU A 121 -6.12 4.29 -4.57
C LEU A 121 -4.80 5.05 -4.45
N PRO A 122 -4.66 6.21 -5.11
CA PRO A 122 -3.46 7.02 -5.00
C PRO A 122 -3.44 7.77 -3.65
N ASN A 123 -2.39 7.54 -2.87
CA ASN A 123 -2.12 8.23 -1.60
C ASN A 123 -1.95 9.74 -1.82
N ARG A 124 -2.50 10.57 -0.93
CA ARG A 124 -2.41 12.04 -1.05
C ARG A 124 -0.99 12.56 -0.87
N THR A 125 -0.15 11.86 -0.11
CA THR A 125 1.15 12.35 0.31
C THR A 125 2.18 12.23 -0.81
N ASP A 126 2.29 11.05 -1.41
CA ASP A 126 3.32 10.71 -2.40
C ASP A 126 2.75 10.33 -3.78
N GLY A 127 1.43 10.20 -3.90
CA GLY A 127 0.76 9.75 -5.12
C GLY A 127 0.88 8.24 -5.37
N LYS A 128 1.46 7.47 -4.44
CA LYS A 128 1.67 6.04 -4.60
C LYS A 128 0.34 5.31 -4.64
N LEU A 129 0.23 4.38 -5.59
CA LEU A 129 -0.95 3.56 -5.73
C LEU A 129 -0.92 2.45 -4.68
N GLU A 130 -1.93 2.41 -3.81
CA GLU A 130 -1.97 1.51 -2.64
C GLU A 130 -3.30 0.76 -2.55
N THR A 131 -3.25 -0.42 -1.93
CA THR A 131 -4.46 -1.13 -1.52
C THR A 131 -5.06 -0.44 -0.28
N PRO A 132 -6.29 0.06 -0.35
CA PRO A 132 -6.89 0.79 0.76
C PRO A 132 -7.19 -0.14 1.95
N PRO A 133 -7.21 0.39 3.19
CA PRO A 133 -7.50 -0.38 4.38
C PRO A 133 -8.95 -0.90 4.39
N PRO A 134 -9.24 -1.93 5.22
CA PRO A 134 -10.54 -2.60 5.30
C PRO A 134 -11.74 -1.67 5.40
N ALA A 135 -11.59 -0.52 6.05
CA ALA A 135 -12.63 0.49 6.18
C ALA A 135 -13.29 0.82 4.83
N TYR A 136 -12.51 0.96 3.74
CA TYR A 136 -13.05 1.27 2.41
C TYR A 136 -13.91 0.14 1.85
N TYR A 137 -13.55 -1.12 2.12
CA TYR A 137 -14.32 -2.29 1.71
C TYR A 137 -15.67 -2.38 2.44
N PHE A 138 -15.72 -2.05 3.73
CA PHE A 138 -16.94 -2.13 4.55
C PHE A 138 -17.88 -0.93 4.43
N LEU A 139 -17.45 0.19 3.83
CA LEU A 139 -18.26 1.42 3.72
C LEU A 139 -19.67 1.24 3.11
N PRO A 140 -19.88 0.48 2.01
CA PRO A 140 -21.23 0.23 1.49
C PRO A 140 -22.08 -0.63 2.43
N PHE A 141 -21.47 -1.33 3.37
CA PHE A 141 -22.11 -2.36 4.18
C PHE A 141 -22.27 -1.97 5.65
N TYR A 142 -22.03 -0.70 5.99
CA TYR A 142 -22.22 -0.19 7.34
C TYR A 142 -22.93 1.17 7.36
N ILE A 143 -24.08 1.21 8.04
CA ILE A 143 -24.75 2.46 8.42
C ILE A 143 -24.46 2.71 9.92
N ASP A 144 -23.63 3.72 10.20
CA ASP A 144 -23.39 4.23 11.56
C ASP A 144 -24.56 5.13 12.03
N GLN A 145 -24.84 5.07 13.33
CA GLN A 145 -25.95 5.80 13.97
C GLN A 145 -25.83 7.33 13.81
N ILE A 146 -24.62 7.88 13.76
CA ILE A 146 -24.37 9.32 13.81
C ILE A 146 -24.03 9.85 12.42
N LYS A 147 -23.02 9.28 11.76
CA LYS A 147 -22.43 9.85 10.53
C LYS A 147 -23.25 9.49 9.29
N SER A 148 -23.60 8.22 9.12
CA SER A 148 -24.07 7.69 7.83
C SER A 148 -25.46 8.19 7.43
N TRP A 149 -26.30 8.56 8.40
CA TRP A 149 -27.67 9.07 8.16
C TRP A 149 -27.73 10.51 7.65
N SER A 150 -26.62 11.25 7.74
CA SER A 150 -26.48 12.61 7.20
C SER A 150 -25.46 12.68 6.06
N SER A 151 -24.45 11.81 6.08
CA SER A 151 -23.37 11.74 5.11
C SER A 151 -23.09 10.27 4.78
N PRO A 152 -23.70 9.71 3.72
CA PRO A 152 -23.35 8.38 3.23
C PRO A 152 -21.86 8.28 2.91
N TRP A 153 -21.32 7.07 3.04
CA TRP A 153 -19.90 6.78 2.78
C TRP A 153 -18.95 7.46 3.78
N ASP A 154 -19.39 7.65 5.03
CA ASP A 154 -18.63 8.37 6.07
C ASP A 154 -18.66 7.63 7.42
N SER A 155 -18.87 6.31 7.40
CA SER A 155 -19.15 5.49 8.58
C SER A 155 -17.91 5.20 9.46
N PHE A 156 -16.70 5.52 8.99
CA PHE A 156 -15.42 5.25 9.68
C PHE A 156 -14.57 6.52 9.81
N GLU A 157 -13.62 6.49 10.74
CA GLU A 157 -12.59 7.51 10.90
C GLU A 157 -11.43 7.30 9.90
N ASN A 158 -10.54 8.28 9.78
CA ASN A 158 -9.29 8.17 9.02
C ASN A 158 -9.42 7.87 7.51
N LEU A 159 -10.57 8.15 6.89
CA LEU A 159 -10.78 8.00 5.44
C LEU A 159 -10.11 9.10 4.58
N GLY A 160 -9.27 9.94 5.19
CA GLY A 160 -8.67 11.13 4.56
C GLY A 160 -7.40 10.87 3.74
N GLN A 161 -6.82 9.67 3.84
CA GLN A 161 -5.50 9.35 3.24
C GLN A 161 -5.49 9.37 1.71
N TYR A 162 -6.63 9.12 1.05
CA TYR A 162 -6.74 9.11 -0.41
C TYR A 162 -7.48 10.35 -0.94
N ALA A 163 -7.08 10.84 -2.12
CA ALA A 163 -7.78 11.93 -2.80
C ALA A 163 -9.01 11.39 -3.54
N ASN A 164 -10.15 12.10 -3.46
CA ASN A 164 -11.33 11.88 -4.31
C ASN A 164 -11.85 10.42 -4.42
N TRP A 165 -11.58 9.59 -3.41
CA TRP A 165 -11.83 8.14 -3.46
C TRP A 165 -13.31 7.75 -3.55
N LYS A 166 -14.24 8.55 -3.00
CA LYS A 166 -15.68 8.22 -2.92
C LYS A 166 -16.25 7.85 -4.30
N LYS A 167 -15.89 8.60 -5.35
CA LYS A 167 -16.40 8.34 -6.70
C LYS A 167 -15.89 7.01 -7.26
N SER A 168 -14.60 6.73 -7.11
CA SER A 168 -14.00 5.47 -7.58
C SER A 168 -14.53 4.27 -6.79
N LEU A 169 -14.67 4.41 -5.46
CA LEU A 169 -15.21 3.38 -4.58
C LEU A 169 -16.65 3.01 -4.94
N ILE A 170 -17.54 4.00 -5.05
CA ILE A 170 -18.93 3.79 -5.42
C ILE A 170 -19.01 3.09 -6.78
N LYS A 171 -18.22 3.55 -7.76
CA LYS A 171 -18.18 2.94 -9.09
C LYS A 171 -17.65 1.51 -9.10
N TYR A 172 -16.65 1.20 -8.28
CA TYR A 172 -16.13 -0.17 -8.13
C TYR A 172 -17.24 -1.10 -7.65
N PHE A 173 -17.87 -0.76 -6.53
CA PHE A 173 -18.91 -1.58 -5.93
C PHE A 173 -20.14 -1.75 -6.84
N THR A 174 -20.51 -0.70 -7.58
CA THR A 174 -21.71 -0.71 -8.43
C THR A 174 -21.49 -1.18 -9.87
N GLY A 175 -20.27 -1.65 -10.20
CA GLY A 175 -19.94 -2.29 -11.48
C GLY A 175 -19.51 -1.34 -12.61
N TYR A 176 -19.33 -0.05 -12.33
CA TYR A 176 -18.86 0.94 -13.32
C TYR A 176 -17.34 0.91 -13.50
N LEU A 177 -16.60 0.42 -12.50
CA LEU A 177 -15.18 0.12 -12.60
C LEU A 177 -15.01 -1.34 -12.19
N LYS A 178 -14.60 -2.19 -13.14
CA LYS A 178 -14.38 -3.61 -12.89
C LYS A 178 -12.98 -3.83 -12.29
N PRO A 179 -12.68 -4.97 -11.65
CA PRO A 179 -11.34 -5.28 -11.14
C PRO A 179 -10.21 -5.04 -12.15
N GLU A 180 -10.43 -5.39 -13.42
CA GLU A 180 -9.47 -5.23 -14.53
C GLU A 180 -9.12 -3.75 -14.78
N HIS A 181 -9.96 -2.79 -14.37
CA HIS A 181 -9.62 -1.37 -14.44
C HIS A 181 -8.42 -1.03 -13.56
N PHE A 182 -8.34 -1.64 -12.37
CA PHE A 182 -7.31 -1.36 -11.38
C PHE A 182 -6.00 -2.10 -11.67
N GLU A 183 -6.07 -3.27 -12.30
CA GLU A 183 -4.88 -3.94 -12.87
C GLU A 183 -4.22 -3.03 -13.93
N LEU A 184 -5.02 -2.47 -14.84
CA LEU A 184 -4.51 -1.49 -15.81
C LEU A 184 -4.05 -0.17 -15.17
N GLU A 185 -4.66 0.28 -14.05
CA GLU A 185 -4.16 1.46 -13.32
C GLU A 185 -2.80 1.22 -12.68
N GLU A 186 -2.54 0.00 -12.19
CA GLU A 186 -1.25 -0.40 -11.62
C GLU A 186 -0.16 -0.40 -12.70
N GLU A 187 -0.41 -1.01 -13.87
CA GLU A 187 0.52 -0.95 -15.00
C GLU A 187 0.78 0.50 -15.47
N ILE A 188 -0.26 1.35 -15.54
CA ILE A 188 -0.11 2.76 -15.87
C ILE A 188 0.77 3.48 -14.84
N TYR A 189 0.61 3.15 -13.56
CA TYR A 189 1.40 3.73 -12.48
C TYR A 189 2.87 3.31 -12.59
N GLU A 190 3.17 2.04 -12.85
CA GLU A 190 4.54 1.54 -13.07
C GLU A 190 5.23 2.29 -14.23
N TYR A 191 4.58 2.44 -15.37
CA TYR A 191 5.13 3.24 -16.48
C TYR A 191 5.31 4.72 -16.12
N SER A 192 4.48 5.25 -15.23
CA SER A 192 4.62 6.64 -14.76
C SER A 192 5.84 6.82 -13.85
N GLU A 193 6.18 5.82 -13.02
CA GLU A 193 7.39 5.82 -12.21
C GLU A 193 8.65 5.68 -13.06
N VAL A 194 8.64 4.80 -14.08
CA VAL A 194 9.74 4.70 -15.06
C VAL A 194 10.01 6.05 -15.73
N LYS A 195 8.96 6.79 -16.09
CA LYS A 195 9.11 8.13 -16.66
C LYS A 195 9.73 9.11 -15.66
N LYS A 196 9.24 9.14 -14.42
CA LYS A 196 9.75 10.01 -13.37
C LYS A 196 11.24 9.77 -13.11
N GLU A 197 11.65 8.51 -13.02
CA GLU A 197 13.05 8.12 -12.87
C GLU A 197 13.90 8.56 -14.07
N SER A 198 13.42 8.33 -15.30
CA SER A 198 14.11 8.72 -16.54
C SER A 198 14.27 10.24 -16.64
N THR A 199 13.23 11.01 -16.29
CA THR A 199 13.27 12.48 -16.27
C THR A 199 14.31 12.99 -15.26
N ALA A 200 14.36 12.41 -14.04
CA ALA A 200 15.38 12.78 -13.05
C ALA A 200 16.81 12.47 -13.52
N LYS A 201 17.01 11.38 -14.30
CA LYS A 201 18.32 11.08 -14.92
C LYS A 201 18.68 12.12 -16.00
N ILE A 202 17.73 12.52 -16.84
CA ILE A 202 17.94 13.56 -17.86
C ILE A 202 18.33 14.89 -17.21
N GLU A 203 17.64 15.32 -16.15
CA GLU A 203 17.96 16.57 -15.45
C GLU A 203 19.40 16.56 -14.88
N LYS A 204 19.84 15.42 -14.34
CA LYS A 204 21.24 15.23 -13.88
C LYS A 204 22.24 15.31 -15.04
N PHE A 205 21.93 14.69 -16.17
CA PHE A 205 22.77 14.73 -17.36
C PHE A 205 22.86 16.13 -17.98
N GLN A 206 21.74 16.85 -18.05
CA GLN A 206 21.70 18.24 -18.52
C GLN A 206 22.50 19.16 -17.60
N SER A 207 22.33 19.03 -16.28
CA SER A 207 23.13 19.78 -15.31
C SER A 207 24.64 19.55 -15.49
N ALA A 208 25.05 18.32 -15.83
CA ALA A 208 26.45 18.02 -16.13
C ALA A 208 26.95 18.70 -17.41
N ILE A 209 26.11 18.81 -18.45
CA ILE A 209 26.44 19.55 -19.68
C ILE A 209 26.56 21.05 -19.38
N ASP A 210 25.62 21.62 -18.64
CA ASP A 210 25.62 23.05 -18.33
C ASP A 210 26.90 23.46 -17.56
N VAL A 211 27.37 22.63 -16.62
CA VAL A 211 28.65 22.86 -15.92
C VAL A 211 29.85 22.83 -16.88
N ILE A 212 29.82 21.98 -17.91
CA ILE A 212 30.89 21.91 -18.92
C ILE A 212 30.86 23.15 -19.83
N VAL A 213 29.66 23.66 -20.14
CA VAL A 213 29.43 24.83 -21.02
C VAL A 213 29.68 26.15 -20.30
N ASP A 214 29.25 26.32 -19.04
CA ASP A 214 29.46 27.56 -18.26
C ASP A 214 30.95 27.81 -17.93
N ASN A 215 31.78 26.76 -17.93
CA ASN A 215 33.24 26.87 -17.84
C ASN A 215 33.92 27.17 -19.20
N SER A 216 33.20 27.71 -20.18
CA SER A 216 33.73 28.08 -21.49
C SER A 216 33.81 29.60 -21.68
N ALA A 217 34.96 30.08 -22.15
CA ALA A 217 35.04 31.40 -22.78
C ALA A 217 34.64 31.24 -24.25
N ASP A 218 33.74 32.09 -24.75
CA ASP A 218 33.34 32.16 -26.16
C ASP A 218 34.58 32.38 -27.05
N ILE A 219 34.96 31.40 -27.87
CA ILE A 219 36.03 31.56 -28.86
C ILE A 219 35.58 30.99 -30.20
N THR A 220 35.12 31.87 -31.08
CA THR A 220 34.89 31.59 -32.51
C THR A 220 36.21 31.73 -33.25
N ILE A 221 36.80 30.63 -33.73
CA ILE A 221 38.01 30.67 -34.58
C ILE A 221 37.58 30.55 -36.04
N ALA A 222 37.75 31.63 -36.82
CA ALA A 222 37.62 31.61 -38.27
C ALA A 222 38.89 30.98 -38.87
N LEU A 223 38.74 29.93 -39.68
CA LEU A 223 39.85 29.12 -40.21
C LEU A 223 39.91 29.19 -41.74
N ASP A 224 41.04 29.63 -42.27
CA ASP A 224 41.46 29.35 -43.65
C ASP A 224 42.99 29.19 -43.71
N ASN A 225 43.47 27.95 -43.91
CA ASN A 225 44.76 27.64 -44.54
C ASN A 225 44.92 26.14 -44.84
N GLU A 226 45.24 25.77 -46.08
CA GLU A 226 45.40 24.38 -46.54
C GLU A 226 46.53 23.60 -45.84
N LYS A 227 47.62 24.26 -45.45
CA LYS A 227 48.70 23.65 -44.63
C LYS A 227 48.24 23.24 -43.22
N PHE A 228 47.19 23.91 -42.72
CA PHE A 228 46.59 23.62 -41.43
C PHE A 228 45.76 22.32 -41.49
N SER A 229 45.09 22.06 -42.62
CA SER A 229 44.31 20.84 -42.86
C SER A 229 45.18 19.57 -42.87
N GLU A 230 46.40 19.64 -43.39
CA GLU A 230 47.34 18.51 -43.40
C GLU A 230 47.88 18.18 -42.00
N ILE A 231 48.30 19.19 -41.23
CA ILE A 231 48.73 19.04 -39.83
C ILE A 231 47.56 18.55 -38.97
N GLN A 232 46.36 19.07 -39.19
CA GLN A 232 45.13 18.63 -38.52
C GLN A 232 44.77 17.19 -38.87
N LYS A 233 45.09 16.68 -40.06
CA LYS A 233 44.88 15.28 -40.46
C LYS A 233 45.88 14.32 -39.82
N GLU A 234 47.14 14.73 -39.74
CA GLU A 234 48.22 13.96 -39.12
C GLU A 234 48.00 13.86 -37.59
N ILE A 235 47.66 14.98 -36.95
CA ILE A 235 47.19 15.03 -35.56
C ILE A 235 45.90 14.23 -35.37
N ASN A 236 44.90 14.37 -36.26
CA ASN A 236 43.65 13.61 -36.16
C ASN A 236 43.83 12.10 -36.29
N THR A 237 44.93 11.58 -36.83
CA THR A 237 45.11 10.13 -36.99
C THR A 237 45.93 9.55 -35.82
N GLU A 238 47.11 10.12 -35.55
CA GLU A 238 47.97 9.63 -34.45
C GLU A 238 47.40 9.99 -33.06
N LEU A 239 46.86 11.20 -32.90
CA LEU A 239 46.31 11.67 -31.61
C LEU A 239 44.91 11.09 -31.35
N GLN A 240 44.12 10.75 -32.39
CA GLN A 240 42.87 9.99 -32.19
C GLN A 240 43.13 8.60 -31.63
N GLU A 241 44.12 7.87 -32.14
CA GLU A 241 44.42 6.52 -31.66
C GLU A 241 44.82 6.54 -30.18
N PHE A 242 45.66 7.49 -29.78
CA PHE A 242 46.05 7.65 -28.38
C PHE A 242 44.95 8.22 -27.48
N ILE A 243 44.09 9.14 -27.97
CA ILE A 243 42.92 9.63 -27.22
C ILE A 243 41.88 8.53 -27.03
N ASP A 244 41.60 7.74 -28.06
CA ASP A 244 40.64 6.64 -27.97
C ASP A 244 41.20 5.50 -27.11
N PHE A 245 42.52 5.29 -27.12
CA PHE A 245 43.20 4.41 -26.18
C PHE A 245 43.09 4.94 -24.74
N GLN A 246 43.39 6.22 -24.51
CA GLN A 246 43.28 6.87 -23.20
C GLN A 246 41.85 6.85 -22.66
N ARG A 247 40.84 7.05 -23.52
CA ARG A 247 39.43 6.93 -23.16
C ARG A 247 39.07 5.52 -22.71
N LYS A 248 39.51 4.48 -23.42
CA LYS A 248 39.28 3.08 -23.00
C LYS A 248 39.93 2.78 -21.65
N LEU A 249 41.11 3.35 -21.40
CA LEU A 249 41.78 3.26 -20.10
C LEU A 249 40.97 3.97 -19.01
N TYR A 250 40.47 5.19 -19.25
CA TYR A 250 39.64 5.91 -18.28
C TYR A 250 38.28 5.24 -18.01
N ASP A 251 37.61 4.72 -19.03
CA ASP A 251 36.37 3.95 -18.86
C ASP A 251 36.62 2.68 -18.01
N ALA A 252 37.74 2.00 -18.24
CA ALA A 252 38.15 0.85 -17.43
C ALA A 252 38.54 1.26 -16.00
N GLN A 253 39.24 2.39 -15.80
CA GLN A 253 39.57 2.92 -14.48
C GLN A 253 38.31 3.30 -13.68
N ALA A 254 37.34 3.96 -14.32
CA ALA A 254 36.08 4.32 -13.68
C ALA A 254 35.29 3.08 -13.26
N THR A 255 35.28 2.04 -14.11
CA THR A 255 34.63 0.76 -13.80
C THR A 255 35.30 0.07 -12.62
N ILE A 256 36.63 -0.06 -12.63
CA ILE A 256 37.39 -0.67 -11.52
C ILE A 256 37.22 0.14 -10.23
N THR A 257 37.24 1.47 -10.30
CA THR A 257 37.05 2.35 -9.13
C THR A 257 35.65 2.21 -8.53
N SER A 258 34.61 2.11 -9.38
CA SER A 258 33.25 1.84 -8.93
C SER A 258 33.16 0.49 -8.22
N ASN A 259 33.75 -0.56 -8.81
CA ASN A 259 33.75 -1.89 -8.20
C ASN A 259 34.50 -1.92 -6.87
N ILE A 260 35.63 -1.23 -6.76
CA ILE A 260 36.37 -1.08 -5.49
C ILE A 260 35.48 -0.39 -4.46
N TYR A 261 34.79 0.69 -4.81
CA TYR A 261 33.89 1.39 -3.89
C TYR A 261 32.76 0.49 -3.39
N ASP A 262 32.12 -0.27 -4.29
CA ASP A 262 31.03 -1.18 -3.92
C ASP A 262 31.53 -2.32 -3.02
N LEU A 263 32.71 -2.89 -3.30
CA LEU A 263 33.34 -3.92 -2.48
C LEU A 263 33.83 -3.37 -1.12
N GLU A 264 34.33 -2.14 -1.05
CA GLU A 264 34.70 -1.48 0.21
C GLU A 264 33.47 -1.29 1.11
N LYS A 265 32.31 -0.99 0.53
CA LYS A 265 31.04 -0.90 1.27
C LYS A 265 30.56 -2.26 1.77
N GLN A 266 30.70 -3.31 0.97
CA GLN A 266 30.39 -4.68 1.39
C GLN A 266 31.33 -5.16 2.49
N TYR A 267 32.63 -4.86 2.37
CA TYR A 267 33.64 -5.14 3.40
C TYR A 267 33.33 -4.42 4.72
N GLU A 268 32.97 -3.13 4.66
CA GLU A 268 32.58 -2.35 5.85
C GLU A 268 31.37 -2.98 6.54
N LEU A 269 30.35 -3.38 5.78
CA LEU A 269 29.15 -4.04 6.30
C LEU A 269 29.46 -5.39 6.96
N ALA A 270 30.19 -6.27 6.26
CA ALA A 270 30.57 -7.58 6.78
C ALA A 270 31.39 -7.46 8.07
N THR A 271 32.33 -6.51 8.11
CA THR A 271 33.17 -6.26 9.29
C THR A 271 32.35 -5.66 10.44
N SER A 272 31.41 -4.74 10.17
CA SER A 272 30.54 -4.19 11.21
C SER A 272 29.61 -5.26 11.80
N SER A 273 29.03 -6.11 10.96
CA SER A 273 28.16 -7.20 11.41
C SER A 273 28.92 -8.26 12.21
N ALA A 274 30.16 -8.59 11.81
CA ALA A 274 31.03 -9.47 12.59
C ALA A 274 31.37 -8.88 13.97
N ASN A 275 31.59 -7.56 14.07
CA ASN A 275 31.81 -6.88 15.35
C ASN A 275 30.54 -6.86 16.21
N GLU A 276 29.37 -6.63 15.63
CA GLU A 276 28.09 -6.70 16.34
C GLU A 276 27.86 -8.10 16.93
N LEU A 277 28.08 -9.17 16.15
CA LEU A 277 28.01 -10.54 16.65
C LEU A 277 29.03 -10.85 17.75
N GLU A 278 30.22 -10.24 17.71
CA GLU A 278 31.20 -10.37 18.79
C GLU A 278 30.71 -9.72 20.09
N GLU A 279 30.12 -8.53 20.00
CA GLU A 279 29.56 -7.84 21.16
C GLU A 279 28.32 -8.56 21.70
N ASP A 280 27.48 -9.11 20.82
CA ASP A 280 26.33 -9.95 21.21
C ASP A 280 26.80 -11.21 21.91
N TYR A 281 27.86 -11.88 21.42
CA TYR A 281 28.47 -13.01 22.09
C TYR A 281 29.04 -12.64 23.47
N LYS A 282 29.78 -11.53 23.59
CA LYS A 282 30.31 -11.04 24.88
C LYS A 282 29.17 -10.75 25.85
N PHE A 283 28.13 -10.07 25.41
CA PHE A 283 26.96 -9.80 26.22
C PHE A 283 26.27 -11.10 26.68
N ALA A 284 26.08 -12.04 25.75
CA ALA A 284 25.47 -13.33 26.00
C ALA A 284 26.24 -14.18 27.03
N VAL A 285 27.58 -14.09 27.06
CA VAL A 285 28.44 -14.84 27.99
C VAL A 285 28.64 -14.10 29.32
N GLU A 286 28.95 -12.81 29.29
CA GLU A 286 29.39 -12.05 30.46
C GLU A 286 28.24 -11.43 31.25
N SER A 287 27.16 -11.06 30.56
CA SER A 287 26.03 -10.34 31.18
C SER A 287 24.86 -11.25 31.52
N ILE A 288 24.82 -12.47 30.99
CA ILE A 288 23.70 -13.40 31.16
C ILE A 288 24.19 -14.70 31.86
N PRO A 289 23.92 -14.86 33.16
CA PRO A 289 24.42 -16.00 33.93
C PRO A 289 23.65 -17.31 33.66
N THR A 290 22.60 -17.26 32.84
CA THR A 290 21.70 -18.38 32.54
C THR A 290 21.70 -18.73 31.06
N ASP A 291 21.33 -19.97 30.73
CA ASP A 291 21.16 -20.44 29.34
C ASP A 291 19.91 -19.85 28.67
N HIS A 292 19.30 -18.82 29.26
CA HIS A 292 18.10 -18.17 28.75
C HIS A 292 18.23 -16.66 28.96
N LEU A 293 17.92 -15.89 27.93
CA LEU A 293 17.86 -14.43 27.93
C LEU A 293 16.40 -14.00 27.90
N GLU A 294 15.92 -13.34 28.96
CA GLU A 294 14.57 -12.74 28.95
C GLU A 294 14.60 -11.36 28.28
N CYS A 295 13.81 -11.19 27.21
CA CYS A 295 13.68 -9.92 26.54
C CYS A 295 12.97 -8.91 27.46
N PRO A 296 13.61 -7.76 27.80
CA PRO A 296 13.04 -6.80 28.74
C PRO A 296 11.81 -6.06 28.20
N LEU A 297 11.56 -6.13 26.88
CA LEU A 297 10.44 -5.46 26.22
C LEU A 297 9.18 -6.31 26.15
N CYS A 298 9.32 -7.64 26.01
CA CYS A 298 8.17 -8.52 25.75
C CYS A 298 8.13 -9.79 26.60
N GLY A 299 9.16 -10.05 27.42
CA GLY A 299 9.24 -11.21 28.31
C GLY A 299 9.51 -12.54 27.60
N THR A 300 9.86 -12.53 26.30
CA THR A 300 10.26 -13.75 25.59
C THR A 300 11.59 -14.26 26.12
N LEU A 301 11.67 -15.56 26.42
CA LEU A 301 12.90 -16.24 26.79
C LEU A 301 13.59 -16.73 25.51
N HIS A 302 14.72 -16.11 25.17
CA HIS A 302 15.60 -16.54 24.09
C HIS A 302 16.57 -17.60 24.59
N ASP A 303 16.84 -18.62 23.77
CA ASP A 303 17.86 -19.62 24.07
C ASP A 303 19.24 -18.96 24.07
N ASN A 304 19.92 -19.04 25.21
CA ASN A 304 21.28 -18.56 25.41
C ASN A 304 22.20 -19.71 25.82
N SER A 305 21.90 -20.93 25.38
CA SER A 305 22.72 -22.13 25.59
C SER A 305 24.09 -22.01 24.92
N LEU A 306 25.02 -22.86 25.36
CA LEU A 306 26.36 -22.96 24.76
C LEU A 306 26.31 -23.14 23.24
N THR A 307 25.36 -23.94 22.75
CA THR A 307 25.18 -24.20 21.31
C THR A 307 24.83 -22.92 20.57
N ASN A 308 23.87 -22.14 21.08
CA ASN A 308 23.45 -20.91 20.41
C ASN A 308 24.53 -19.83 20.46
N ARG A 309 25.27 -19.73 21.57
CA ARG A 309 26.46 -18.87 21.67
C ARG A 309 27.57 -19.27 20.69
N ALA A 310 27.75 -20.57 20.46
CA ALA A 310 28.72 -21.07 19.48
C ALA A 310 28.29 -20.77 18.03
N LEU A 311 26.98 -20.70 17.75
CA LEU A 311 26.48 -20.25 16.44
C LEU A 311 26.85 -18.80 16.16
N LEU A 312 26.70 -17.89 17.14
CA LEU A 312 27.12 -16.49 16.98
C LEU A 312 28.61 -16.36 16.59
N LEU A 313 29.47 -17.19 17.20
CA LEU A 313 30.89 -17.23 16.83
C LEU A 313 31.12 -17.82 15.43
N SER A 314 30.40 -18.88 15.06
CA SER A 314 30.50 -19.50 13.74
C SER A 314 30.03 -18.58 12.62
N GLU A 315 28.97 -17.80 12.85
CA GLU A 315 28.46 -16.79 11.92
C GLU A 315 29.44 -15.62 11.81
N LYS A 316 30.00 -15.17 12.94
CA LYS A 316 31.07 -14.18 12.96
C LYS A 316 32.26 -14.64 12.11
N ASP A 317 32.76 -15.86 12.33
CA ASP A 317 33.89 -16.41 11.59
C ASP A 317 33.58 -16.50 10.09
N SER A 318 32.34 -16.87 9.73
CA SER A 318 31.91 -16.92 8.32
C SER A 318 31.90 -15.53 7.67
N LEU A 319 31.44 -14.49 8.38
CA LEU A 319 31.49 -13.10 7.92
C LEU A 319 32.91 -12.58 7.82
N LEU A 320 33.82 -13.00 8.71
CA LEU A 320 35.24 -12.65 8.62
C LEU A 320 35.92 -13.33 7.43
N ASP A 321 35.58 -14.59 7.13
CA ASP A 321 36.07 -15.29 5.94
C ASP A 321 35.60 -14.60 4.65
N GLU A 322 34.34 -14.18 4.60
CA GLU A 322 33.79 -13.38 3.50
C GLU A 322 34.49 -12.02 3.37
N ALA A 323 34.69 -11.31 4.50
CA ALA A 323 35.42 -10.05 4.52
C ALA A 323 36.87 -10.21 4.02
N ASN A 324 37.55 -11.30 4.39
CA ASN A 324 38.91 -11.60 3.89
C ASN A 324 38.93 -11.91 2.38
N SER A 325 37.90 -12.59 1.87
CA SER A 325 37.73 -12.83 0.44
C SER A 325 37.53 -11.51 -0.32
N ILE A 326 36.64 -10.64 0.18
CA ILE A 326 36.40 -9.31 -0.39
C ILE A 326 37.66 -8.45 -0.35
N ALA A 327 38.41 -8.46 0.77
CA ALA A 327 39.67 -7.74 0.90
C ALA A 327 40.71 -8.19 -0.14
N SER A 328 40.80 -9.50 -0.39
CA SER A 328 41.69 -10.06 -1.42
C SER A 328 41.28 -9.61 -2.84
N GLU A 329 39.99 -9.52 -3.11
CA GLU A 329 39.46 -9.03 -4.38
C GLU A 329 39.72 -7.53 -4.57
N ILE A 330 39.55 -6.73 -3.52
CA ILE A 330 39.92 -5.30 -3.51
C ILE A 330 41.42 -5.13 -3.81
N GLU A 331 42.30 -5.93 -3.20
CA GLU A 331 43.74 -5.88 -3.49
C GLU A 331 44.08 -6.23 -4.93
N ALA A 332 43.41 -7.24 -5.49
CA ALA A 332 43.57 -7.62 -6.90
C ALA A 332 43.10 -6.50 -7.85
N LEU A 333 41.96 -5.86 -7.55
CA LEU A 333 41.45 -4.73 -8.32
C LEU A 333 42.32 -3.48 -8.18
N ARG A 334 42.87 -3.20 -6.99
CA ARG A 334 43.83 -2.11 -6.77
C ARG A 334 45.13 -2.33 -7.54
N SER A 335 45.62 -3.56 -7.59
CA SER A 335 46.79 -3.93 -8.41
C SER A 335 46.50 -3.74 -9.90
N SER A 336 45.33 -4.17 -10.36
CA SER A 336 44.87 -3.95 -11.74
C SER A 336 44.74 -2.46 -12.08
N LEU A 337 44.24 -1.66 -11.13
CA LEU A 337 44.13 -0.20 -11.27
C LEU A 337 45.51 0.46 -11.33
N PHE A 338 46.48 -0.03 -10.55
CA PHE A 338 47.86 0.43 -10.59
C PHE A 338 48.51 0.18 -11.96
N GLU A 339 48.39 -1.05 -12.49
CA GLU A 339 48.87 -1.38 -13.83
C GLU A 339 48.21 -0.51 -14.90
N LEU A 340 46.90 -0.31 -14.79
CA LEU A 340 46.13 0.53 -15.72
C LEU A 340 46.54 2.01 -15.65
N ASN A 341 46.91 2.50 -14.46
CA ASN A 341 47.47 3.84 -14.27
C ASN A 341 48.84 3.99 -14.93
N GLU A 342 49.72 2.98 -14.85
CA GLU A 342 51.01 3.01 -15.57
C GLU A 342 50.80 3.06 -17.09
N VAL A 343 49.85 2.30 -17.61
CA VAL A 343 49.49 2.32 -19.04
C VAL A 343 48.87 3.66 -19.45
N ALA A 344 48.02 4.26 -18.59
CA ALA A 344 47.45 5.58 -18.82
C ALA A 344 48.52 6.68 -18.79
N GLN A 345 49.52 6.54 -17.91
CA GLN A 345 50.66 7.45 -17.84
C GLN A 345 51.56 7.33 -19.07
N PHE A 346 51.77 6.11 -19.58
CA PHE A 346 52.43 5.89 -20.88
C PHE A 346 51.66 6.57 -22.03
N ALA A 347 50.35 6.36 -22.11
CA ALA A 347 49.52 7.03 -23.12
C ALA A 347 49.60 8.57 -23.00
N THR A 348 49.64 9.09 -21.78
CA THR A 348 49.79 10.52 -21.50
C THR A 348 51.16 11.04 -21.94
N ASN A 349 52.24 10.31 -21.63
CA ASN A 349 53.60 10.65 -22.05
C ASN A 349 53.78 10.59 -23.57
N GLU A 350 53.12 9.66 -24.26
CA GLU A 350 53.13 9.58 -25.73
C GLU A 350 52.33 10.73 -26.36
N ILE A 351 51.18 11.10 -25.77
CA ILE A 351 50.44 12.32 -26.14
C ILE A 351 51.32 13.56 -25.92
N GLU A 352 52.05 13.66 -24.80
CA GLU A 352 53.00 14.74 -24.54
C GLU A 352 54.21 14.74 -25.49
N ARG A 353 54.70 13.57 -25.91
CA ARG A 353 55.80 13.43 -26.88
C ARG A 353 55.36 13.88 -28.26
N ILE A 354 54.17 13.48 -28.69
CA ILE A 354 53.54 13.94 -29.95
C ILE A 354 53.33 15.45 -29.87
N ASN A 355 52.79 15.97 -28.76
CA ASN A 355 52.68 17.41 -28.53
C ASN A 355 54.06 18.11 -28.65
N LYS A 356 55.12 17.58 -28.02
CA LYS A 356 56.49 18.12 -28.11
C LYS A 356 57.09 18.11 -29.52
N LYS A 357 56.76 17.10 -30.35
CA LYS A 357 57.27 16.97 -31.73
C LYS A 357 56.79 18.12 -32.64
N TYR A 358 55.62 18.68 -32.38
CA TYR A 358 55.04 19.81 -33.12
C TYR A 358 55.18 21.17 -32.39
N LEU A 359 55.81 21.19 -31.20
CA LEU A 359 56.13 22.38 -30.39
C LEU A 359 57.63 22.73 -30.52
N THR A 360 58.11 23.17 -31.68
CA THR A 360 59.42 23.88 -31.75
C THR A 360 59.28 25.34 -31.33
N ASP A 361 60.32 25.86 -30.70
CA ASP A 361 60.30 26.86 -29.63
C ASP A 361 60.00 28.34 -30.00
N ASP A 362 59.37 28.64 -31.14
CA ASP A 362 59.40 30.03 -31.67
C ASP A 362 58.10 30.84 -31.68
N ASN A 363 56.93 30.37 -31.21
CA ASN A 363 55.74 31.24 -31.13
C ASN A 363 54.77 30.92 -29.97
N GLU A 364 54.76 31.77 -28.93
CA GLU A 364 53.84 31.69 -27.78
C GLU A 364 52.34 31.77 -28.15
N GLY A 365 51.99 32.35 -29.31
CA GLY A 365 50.60 32.45 -29.77
C GLY A 365 49.98 31.15 -30.30
N GLU A 366 50.80 30.20 -30.79
CA GLU A 366 50.32 28.90 -31.30
C GLU A 366 50.10 27.88 -30.17
N LYS A 367 50.83 28.00 -29.05
CA LYS A 367 50.66 27.17 -27.83
C LYS A 367 49.27 27.31 -27.21
N THR A 368 48.73 28.51 -27.16
CA THR A 368 47.37 28.79 -26.65
C THR A 368 46.29 28.23 -27.58
N LEU A 369 46.48 28.32 -28.89
CA LEU A 369 45.52 27.84 -29.90
C LEU A 369 45.39 26.32 -29.90
N ILE A 370 46.49 25.57 -29.81
CA ILE A 370 46.46 24.09 -29.83
C ILE A 370 45.82 23.52 -28.55
N THR A 371 46.14 24.09 -27.39
CA THR A 371 45.50 23.72 -26.11
C THR A 371 44.00 23.97 -26.14
N GLN A 372 43.58 25.10 -26.72
CA GLN A 372 42.16 25.43 -26.91
C GLN A 372 41.43 24.47 -27.84
N VAL A 373 42.09 23.96 -28.89
CA VAL A 373 41.50 22.98 -29.82
C VAL A 373 41.29 21.61 -29.14
N ILE A 374 42.25 21.15 -28.33
CA ILE A 374 42.12 19.90 -27.58
C ILE A 374 40.98 19.98 -26.54
N ASP A 375 40.86 21.11 -25.84
CA ASP A 375 39.77 21.36 -24.90
C ASP A 375 38.41 21.40 -25.61
N ALA A 376 38.33 22.04 -26.78
CA ALA A 376 37.10 22.10 -27.57
C ALA A 376 36.65 20.70 -28.03
N ILE A 377 37.57 19.88 -28.55
CA ILE A 377 37.28 18.51 -29.02
C ILE A 377 36.89 17.60 -27.86
N SER A 378 37.59 17.68 -26.73
CA SER A 378 37.31 16.86 -25.55
C SER A 378 35.94 17.19 -24.96
N LYS A 379 35.60 18.48 -24.88
CA LYS A 379 34.28 18.96 -24.45
C LYS A 379 33.19 18.51 -25.42
N GLU A 380 33.39 18.64 -26.74
CA GLU A 380 32.42 18.17 -27.74
C GLU A 380 32.15 16.66 -27.59
N LYS A 381 33.20 15.84 -27.41
CA LYS A 381 33.06 14.39 -27.22
C LYS A 381 32.32 14.03 -25.92
N VAL A 382 32.62 14.70 -24.80
CA VAL A 382 31.93 14.48 -23.52
C VAL A 382 30.47 14.89 -23.63
N SER A 383 30.18 16.08 -24.14
CA SER A 383 28.82 16.57 -24.36
C SER A 383 28.03 15.63 -25.26
N ARG A 384 28.64 15.10 -26.34
CA ARG A 384 28.00 14.13 -27.23
C ARG A 384 27.72 12.79 -26.56
N SER A 385 28.63 12.30 -25.70
CA SER A 385 28.43 11.08 -24.92
C SER A 385 27.27 11.21 -23.93
N ILE A 386 27.18 12.35 -23.24
CA ILE A 386 26.07 12.66 -22.33
C ILE A 386 24.76 12.81 -23.13
N GLN A 387 24.80 13.45 -24.32
CA GLN A 387 23.64 13.56 -25.20
C GLN A 387 23.08 12.19 -25.60
N VAL A 388 23.93 11.22 -25.94
CA VAL A 388 23.48 9.84 -26.23
C VAL A 388 22.78 9.20 -25.02
N LYS A 389 23.23 9.48 -23.79
CA LYS A 389 22.54 9.02 -22.58
C LYS A 389 21.17 9.68 -22.42
N ILE A 390 21.07 10.98 -22.68
CA ILE A 390 19.79 11.71 -22.68
C ILE A 390 18.85 11.11 -23.73
N ASP A 391 19.30 10.93 -24.97
CA ASP A 391 18.50 10.36 -26.05
C ASP A 391 17.97 8.95 -25.69
N ASN A 392 18.77 8.13 -25.01
CA ASN A 392 18.35 6.81 -24.54
C ASN A 392 17.26 6.88 -23.46
N GLU A 393 17.37 7.80 -22.51
CA GLU A 393 16.32 8.01 -21.50
C GLU A 393 15.04 8.59 -22.14
N ASP A 394 15.16 9.50 -23.13
CA ASP A 394 14.03 10.02 -23.90
C ASP A 394 13.30 8.92 -24.68
N LEU A 395 14.04 7.97 -25.26
CA LEU A 395 13.46 6.78 -25.89
C LEU A 395 12.65 5.93 -24.89
N LYS A 396 13.10 5.78 -23.64
CA LYS A 396 12.34 5.09 -22.59
C LYS A 396 11.06 5.84 -22.25
N ILE A 397 11.13 7.16 -22.09
CA ILE A 397 9.96 8.02 -21.84
C ILE A 397 8.94 7.90 -22.97
N SER A 398 9.39 7.92 -24.22
CA SER A 398 8.54 7.77 -25.40
C SER A 398 7.82 6.40 -25.43
N LYS A 399 8.55 5.31 -25.18
CA LYS A 399 7.96 3.96 -25.06
C LYS A 399 6.93 3.87 -23.93
N ALA A 400 7.24 4.43 -22.76
CA ALA A 400 6.31 4.46 -21.64
C ALA A 400 5.05 5.28 -21.96
N ASN A 401 5.18 6.43 -22.63
CA ASN A 401 4.03 7.23 -23.09
C ASN A 401 3.11 6.46 -24.03
N ASN A 402 3.67 5.74 -24.99
CA ASN A 402 2.90 4.91 -25.92
C ASN A 402 2.15 3.79 -25.18
N SER A 403 2.83 3.13 -24.23
CA SER A 403 2.24 2.06 -23.42
C SER A 403 1.08 2.58 -22.56
N VAL A 404 1.27 3.71 -21.86
CA VAL A 404 0.20 4.38 -21.10
C VAL A 404 -0.98 4.79 -21.99
N ALA A 405 -0.73 5.24 -23.22
CA ALA A 405 -1.79 5.62 -24.14
C ALA A 405 -2.65 4.42 -24.57
N GLU A 406 -2.05 3.27 -24.86
CA GLU A 406 -2.78 2.03 -25.17
C GLU A 406 -3.51 1.49 -23.93
N LEU A 407 -2.89 1.45 -22.75
CA LEU A 407 -3.56 1.01 -21.52
C LEU A 407 -4.80 1.87 -21.19
N LYS A 408 -4.70 3.20 -21.35
CA LYS A 408 -5.86 4.11 -21.20
C LYS A 408 -6.94 3.90 -22.25
N LYS A 409 -6.59 3.39 -23.43
CA LYS A 409 -7.56 3.02 -24.46
C LYS A 409 -8.27 1.72 -24.07
N ASP A 410 -7.55 0.77 -23.51
CA ASP A 410 -8.11 -0.50 -23.03
C ASP A 410 -9.03 -0.31 -21.81
N GLN A 411 -8.65 0.55 -20.85
CA GLN A 411 -9.55 0.98 -19.77
C GLN A 411 -10.88 1.53 -20.29
N ARG A 412 -10.85 2.31 -21.37
CA ARG A 412 -12.07 2.86 -21.99
C ARG A 412 -12.93 1.81 -22.67
N LYS A 413 -12.35 0.68 -23.11
CA LYS A 413 -13.06 -0.45 -23.72
C LYS A 413 -13.71 -1.39 -22.69
N LEU A 414 -13.26 -1.38 -21.43
CA LEU A 414 -13.78 -2.27 -20.36
C LEU A 414 -15.29 -2.12 -20.13
N LEU A 415 -15.84 -0.93 -20.39
CA LEU A 415 -17.24 -0.62 -20.20
C LEU A 415 -17.76 0.29 -21.31
N SER A 416 -18.65 -0.25 -22.15
CA SER A 416 -19.25 0.48 -23.26
C SER A 416 -20.24 1.54 -22.74
N ASN A 417 -20.61 2.50 -23.60
CA ASN A 417 -21.64 3.48 -23.25
C ASN A 417 -23.00 2.82 -23.02
N LYS A 418 -23.32 1.76 -23.77
CA LYS A 418 -24.54 0.98 -23.59
C LYS A 418 -24.57 0.33 -22.20
N ASP A 419 -23.47 -0.30 -21.77
CA ASP A 419 -23.39 -0.91 -20.43
C ASP A 419 -23.59 0.14 -19.33
N LYS A 420 -23.03 1.35 -19.49
CA LYS A 420 -23.23 2.46 -18.55
C LYS A 420 -24.70 2.90 -18.48
N GLU A 421 -25.39 2.99 -19.60
CA GLU A 421 -26.81 3.33 -19.66
C GLU A 421 -27.67 2.25 -19.00
N GLU A 422 -27.35 0.97 -19.20
CA GLU A 422 -28.00 -0.16 -18.54
C GLU A 422 -27.78 -0.13 -17.02
N LEU A 423 -26.56 0.12 -16.56
CA LEU A 423 -26.24 0.29 -15.14
C LEU A 423 -27.01 1.46 -14.51
N ASN A 424 -27.04 2.63 -15.18
CA ASN A 424 -27.80 3.79 -14.73
C ASN A 424 -29.29 3.49 -14.62
N SER A 425 -29.86 2.84 -15.65
CA SER A 425 -31.28 2.48 -15.70
C SER A 425 -31.64 1.47 -14.61
N SER A 426 -30.79 0.46 -14.39
CA SER A 426 -30.96 -0.52 -13.33
C SER A 426 -30.93 0.12 -11.94
N PHE A 427 -29.95 1.00 -11.69
CA PHE A 427 -29.86 1.72 -10.43
C PHE A 427 -31.09 2.62 -10.19
N MET A 428 -31.52 3.38 -11.21
CA MET A 428 -32.68 4.26 -11.07
C MET A 428 -33.97 3.48 -10.84
N SER A 429 -34.14 2.31 -11.48
CA SER A 429 -35.29 1.43 -11.23
C SER A 429 -35.33 0.93 -9.78
N LYS A 430 -34.18 0.48 -9.25
CA LYS A 430 -34.03 0.08 -7.83
C LYS A 430 -34.35 1.24 -6.89
N LEU A 431 -33.81 2.43 -7.18
CA LEU A 431 -34.01 3.63 -6.38
C LEU A 431 -35.47 4.06 -6.32
N LEU A 432 -36.15 4.10 -7.47
CA LEU A 432 -37.56 4.46 -7.53
C LEU A 432 -38.43 3.47 -6.74
N GLY A 433 -38.20 2.17 -6.91
CA GLY A 433 -38.91 1.13 -6.15
C GLY A 433 -38.72 1.26 -4.64
N ASN A 434 -37.48 1.47 -4.19
CA ASN A 434 -37.18 1.61 -2.76
C ASN A 434 -37.72 2.93 -2.17
N ILE A 435 -37.74 4.02 -2.95
CA ILE A 435 -38.33 5.32 -2.54
C ILE A 435 -39.84 5.18 -2.34
N GLU A 436 -40.53 4.50 -3.25
CA GLU A 436 -41.96 4.21 -3.13
C GLU A 436 -42.25 3.30 -1.93
N ALA A 437 -41.51 2.19 -1.80
CA ALA A 437 -41.69 1.21 -0.74
C ALA A 437 -41.49 1.81 0.66
N LEU A 438 -40.48 2.67 0.83
CA LEU A 438 -40.23 3.39 2.09
C LEU A 438 -41.12 4.63 2.27
N GLY A 439 -41.95 4.97 1.28
CA GLY A 439 -42.83 6.14 1.29
C GLY A 439 -42.05 7.45 1.49
N SER A 440 -41.04 7.64 0.65
CA SER A 440 -40.12 8.79 0.65
C SER A 440 -40.27 9.66 -0.59
N THR A 441 -41.49 9.72 -1.15
CA THR A 441 -41.80 10.33 -2.45
C THR A 441 -41.58 11.85 -2.49
N GLY A 442 -41.44 12.51 -1.34
CA GLY A 442 -41.07 13.92 -1.21
C GLY A 442 -39.60 14.21 -1.51
N VAL A 443 -38.74 13.19 -1.62
CA VAL A 443 -37.35 13.34 -2.03
C VAL A 443 -37.26 13.58 -3.54
N ASN A 444 -36.55 14.63 -3.94
CA ASN A 444 -36.38 15.02 -5.33
C ASN A 444 -35.25 14.20 -5.98
N LEU A 445 -35.61 13.43 -7.00
CA LEU A 445 -34.68 12.58 -7.76
C LEU A 445 -34.29 13.16 -9.12
N SER A 446 -34.79 14.34 -9.52
CA SER A 446 -34.63 14.89 -10.88
C SER A 446 -33.18 15.07 -11.33
N LYS A 447 -32.26 15.26 -10.38
CA LYS A 447 -30.82 15.42 -10.66
C LYS A 447 -30.00 14.16 -10.39
N VAL A 448 -30.61 13.12 -9.83
CA VAL A 448 -29.96 11.82 -9.56
C VAL A 448 -29.99 10.98 -10.82
N LYS A 449 -28.81 10.56 -11.30
CA LYS A 449 -28.69 9.73 -12.52
C LYS A 449 -27.89 8.46 -12.29
N SER A 450 -27.07 8.44 -11.26
CA SER A 450 -26.13 7.36 -10.95
C SER A 450 -25.97 7.20 -9.44
N PRO A 451 -25.39 6.08 -8.97
CA PRO A 451 -25.05 5.90 -7.56
C PRO A 451 -24.11 6.98 -7.00
N THR A 452 -23.33 7.67 -7.85
CA THR A 452 -22.41 8.73 -7.41
C THR A 452 -23.08 10.06 -7.09
N ASP A 453 -24.38 10.22 -7.42
CA ASP A 453 -25.14 11.46 -7.24
C ASP A 453 -25.85 11.54 -5.89
N TYR A 454 -25.42 10.79 -4.89
CA TYR A 454 -26.06 10.69 -3.57
C TYR A 454 -26.26 12.04 -2.87
N LYS A 455 -25.37 13.03 -3.10
CA LYS A 455 -25.52 14.40 -2.56
C LYS A 455 -26.69 15.18 -3.16
N GLN A 456 -27.27 14.69 -4.25
CA GLN A 456 -28.37 15.32 -4.96
C GLN A 456 -29.74 14.81 -4.52
N LEU A 457 -29.77 13.81 -3.61
CA LEU A 457 -30.97 13.34 -2.91
C LEU A 457 -31.37 14.39 -1.88
N LEU A 458 -32.19 15.35 -2.30
CA LEU A 458 -32.61 16.50 -1.49
C LEU A 458 -34.13 16.58 -1.42
N GLY A 459 -34.67 17.22 -0.40
CA GLY A 459 -36.11 17.38 -0.20
C GLY A 459 -36.71 16.36 0.76
N GLY A 460 -38.02 16.47 0.99
CA GLY A 460 -38.71 15.81 2.10
C GLY A 460 -38.43 16.46 3.46
N GLY A 461 -39.28 16.19 4.44
CA GLY A 461 -38.96 16.51 5.84
C GLY A 461 -37.83 15.62 6.38
N ALA A 462 -37.23 15.95 7.52
CA ALA A 462 -36.06 15.23 8.06
C ALA A 462 -36.27 13.70 8.16
N ALA A 463 -37.43 13.26 8.67
CA ALA A 463 -37.78 11.85 8.77
C ALA A 463 -37.93 11.18 7.39
N GLU A 464 -38.45 11.89 6.40
CA GLU A 464 -38.60 11.38 5.04
C GLU A 464 -37.26 11.32 4.29
N ALA A 465 -36.41 12.33 4.48
CA ALA A 465 -35.04 12.35 3.94
C ALA A 465 -34.21 11.17 4.46
N ALA A 466 -34.34 10.82 5.75
CA ALA A 466 -33.68 9.64 6.32
C ALA A 466 -34.15 8.33 5.65
N ARG A 467 -35.46 8.19 5.38
CA ARG A 467 -35.99 7.04 4.62
C ARG A 467 -35.54 7.05 3.16
N GLY A 468 -35.44 8.23 2.53
CA GLY A 468 -34.88 8.36 1.17
C GLY A 468 -33.40 7.98 1.08
N LEU A 469 -32.63 8.27 2.15
CA LEU A 469 -31.25 7.84 2.25
C LEU A 469 -31.12 6.33 2.40
N LEU A 470 -31.99 5.72 3.21
CA LEU A 470 -32.08 4.27 3.30
C LEU A 470 -32.45 3.66 1.94
N ALA A 471 -33.41 4.26 1.21
CA ALA A 471 -33.76 3.82 -0.13
C ALA A 471 -32.56 3.83 -1.08
N TYR A 472 -31.73 4.89 -1.01
CA TYR A 472 -30.47 4.95 -1.74
C TYR A 472 -29.51 3.83 -1.34
N GLN A 473 -29.29 3.59 -0.04
CA GLN A 473 -28.38 2.55 0.43
C GLN A 473 -28.83 1.15 -0.02
N LEU A 474 -30.13 0.85 0.10
CA LEU A 474 -30.71 -0.41 -0.37
C LEU A 474 -30.51 -0.59 -1.88
N SER A 475 -30.69 0.47 -2.65
CA SER A 475 -30.47 0.46 -4.11
C SER A 475 -29.01 0.20 -4.48
N VAL A 476 -28.08 0.77 -3.71
CA VAL A 476 -26.64 0.49 -3.84
C VAL A 476 -26.34 -0.97 -3.52
N LEU A 477 -26.86 -1.53 -2.44
CA LEU A 477 -26.66 -2.94 -2.08
C LEU A 477 -27.20 -3.90 -3.15
N GLN A 478 -28.42 -3.64 -3.66
CA GLN A 478 -29.02 -4.40 -4.75
C GLN A 478 -28.18 -4.30 -6.04
N GLN A 479 -27.60 -3.14 -6.31
CA GLN A 479 -26.69 -2.94 -7.43
C GLN A 479 -25.38 -3.70 -7.25
N ILE A 480 -24.78 -3.66 -6.07
CA ILE A 480 -23.57 -4.42 -5.71
C ILE A 480 -23.78 -5.91 -5.91
N HIS A 481 -24.92 -6.44 -5.43
CA HIS A 481 -25.28 -7.84 -5.60
C HIS A 481 -25.39 -8.26 -7.06
N SER A 482 -25.89 -7.35 -7.90
CA SER A 482 -25.98 -7.57 -9.35
C SER A 482 -24.59 -7.53 -10.02
N ALA A 483 -23.72 -6.61 -9.58
CA ALA A 483 -22.41 -6.35 -10.18
C ALA A 483 -21.34 -7.39 -9.81
N LYS A 484 -21.39 -7.96 -8.60
CA LYS A 484 -20.52 -9.08 -8.13
C LYS A 484 -19.01 -8.82 -8.25
N THR A 485 -18.57 -7.58 -7.98
CA THR A 485 -17.17 -7.18 -8.12
C THR A 485 -16.24 -7.71 -7.02
N CYS A 486 -16.78 -8.05 -5.84
CA CYS A 486 -16.03 -8.63 -4.72
C CYS A 486 -16.92 -9.57 -3.90
N ILE A 487 -16.33 -10.24 -2.90
CA ILE A 487 -17.08 -10.99 -1.90
C ILE A 487 -17.89 -10.00 -1.05
N VAL A 488 -19.16 -10.31 -0.81
CA VAL A 488 -20.08 -9.43 -0.09
C VAL A 488 -20.02 -9.72 1.41
N PRO A 489 -19.75 -8.72 2.27
CA PRO A 489 -19.78 -8.89 3.72
C PRO A 489 -21.19 -8.68 4.30
N PRO A 490 -21.37 -8.92 5.62
CA PRO A 490 -22.63 -8.65 6.30
C PRO A 490 -22.98 -7.16 6.27
N PHE A 491 -24.27 -6.86 6.13
CA PHE A 491 -24.79 -5.50 6.22
C PHE A 491 -25.14 -5.16 7.66
N VAL A 492 -24.41 -4.21 8.24
CA VAL A 492 -24.58 -3.75 9.61
C VAL A 492 -25.34 -2.43 9.62
N ILE A 493 -26.46 -2.37 10.34
CA ILE A 493 -27.33 -1.19 10.42
C ILE A 493 -27.45 -0.78 11.87
N ASP A 494 -26.95 0.40 12.20
CA ASP A 494 -27.08 0.95 13.53
C ASP A 494 -28.22 1.98 13.61
N THR A 495 -29.24 1.62 14.39
CA THR A 495 -30.39 2.46 14.70
C THR A 495 -31.18 2.89 13.45
N PRO A 496 -31.99 1.99 12.86
CA PRO A 496 -32.81 2.30 11.67
C PRO A 496 -33.94 3.30 11.94
N ASN A 497 -34.37 3.47 13.19
CA ASN A 497 -35.46 4.38 13.56
C ASN A 497 -34.96 5.83 13.72
N GLN A 498 -34.54 6.43 12.61
CA GLN A 498 -34.04 7.81 12.63
C GLN A 498 -35.16 8.83 12.67
N GLN A 499 -34.93 9.94 13.37
CA GLN A 499 -35.89 11.05 13.51
C GLN A 499 -37.25 10.63 14.10
N GLU A 500 -37.26 9.59 14.95
CA GLU A 500 -38.45 9.04 15.61
C GLU A 500 -39.62 8.83 14.63
N GLN A 501 -39.43 7.90 13.70
CA GLN A 501 -40.45 7.55 12.71
C GLN A 501 -41.76 7.17 13.42
N ALA A 502 -42.90 7.60 12.88
CA ALA A 502 -44.19 7.12 13.33
C ALA A 502 -44.24 5.58 13.25
N GLY A 503 -44.90 4.91 14.19
CA GLY A 503 -44.85 3.44 14.33
C GLY A 503 -45.06 2.67 13.03
N HIS A 504 -46.10 3.00 12.26
CA HIS A 504 -46.38 2.37 10.96
C HIS A 504 -45.26 2.57 9.93
N ARG A 505 -44.55 3.73 9.95
CA ARG A 505 -43.39 3.99 9.08
C ARG A 505 -42.18 3.21 9.54
N TYR A 506 -42.00 3.05 10.84
CA TYR A 506 -40.92 2.23 11.35
C TYR A 506 -41.12 0.75 10.99
N GLU A 507 -42.35 0.24 11.11
CA GLU A 507 -42.70 -1.10 10.60
C GLU A 507 -42.40 -1.25 9.11
N THR A 508 -42.73 -0.25 8.29
CA THR A 508 -42.36 -0.25 6.87
C THR A 508 -40.83 -0.34 6.69
N VAL A 509 -40.06 0.47 7.42
CA VAL A 509 -38.58 0.42 7.36
C VAL A 509 -38.07 -0.99 7.66
N ILE A 510 -38.55 -1.63 8.73
CA ILE A 510 -38.12 -2.98 9.11
C ILE A 510 -38.49 -4.01 8.05
N LYS A 511 -39.72 -3.95 7.51
CA LYS A 511 -40.16 -4.84 6.42
C LYS A 511 -39.32 -4.68 5.17
N GLU A 512 -38.99 -3.45 4.79
CA GLU A 512 -38.18 -3.19 3.61
C GLU A 512 -36.72 -3.61 3.80
N LEU A 513 -36.15 -3.54 5.02
CA LEU A 513 -34.85 -4.14 5.30
C LEU A 513 -34.84 -5.65 5.04
N MET A 514 -35.91 -6.36 5.43
CA MET A 514 -36.01 -7.81 5.20
C MET A 514 -36.21 -8.14 3.72
N ARG A 515 -37.04 -7.36 3.01
CA ARG A 515 -37.46 -7.66 1.63
C ARG A 515 -36.51 -7.16 0.57
N SER A 516 -35.99 -5.95 0.72
CA SER A 516 -35.22 -5.28 -0.32
C SER A 516 -33.73 -5.66 -0.29
N ILE A 517 -33.24 -6.21 0.82
CA ILE A 517 -31.86 -6.74 0.90
C ILE A 517 -31.83 -8.17 0.34
N PRO A 518 -30.95 -8.49 -0.64
CA PRO A 518 -30.90 -9.81 -1.26
C PRO A 518 -30.70 -10.96 -0.26
N GLU A 519 -31.37 -12.10 -0.49
CA GLU A 519 -31.47 -13.25 0.44
C GLU A 519 -30.14 -13.86 0.93
N ASP A 520 -29.08 -13.71 0.16
CA ASP A 520 -27.74 -14.22 0.51
C ASP A 520 -26.91 -13.28 1.40
N TYR A 521 -27.41 -12.09 1.71
CA TYR A 521 -26.80 -11.17 2.68
C TYR A 521 -27.14 -11.58 4.11
N GLN A 522 -26.13 -11.51 4.98
CA GLN A 522 -26.31 -11.47 6.42
C GLN A 522 -26.59 -10.02 6.84
N ILE A 523 -27.61 -9.83 7.67
CA ILE A 523 -28.06 -8.54 8.21
C ILE A 523 -27.81 -8.56 9.71
N ILE A 524 -27.19 -7.50 10.22
CA ILE A 524 -26.97 -7.27 11.64
C ILE A 524 -27.60 -5.92 11.98
N LEU A 525 -28.76 -5.99 12.63
CA LEU A 525 -29.58 -4.83 12.95
C LEU A 525 -29.42 -4.48 14.42
N CYS A 526 -29.02 -3.24 14.72
CA CYS A 526 -29.08 -2.69 16.08
C CYS A 526 -30.32 -1.82 16.22
N ALA A 527 -31.21 -2.17 17.15
CA ALA A 527 -32.42 -1.40 17.40
C ALA A 527 -32.87 -1.51 18.85
N MET A 528 -33.44 -0.43 19.37
CA MET A 528 -34.11 -0.44 20.68
C MET A 528 -35.38 -1.29 20.62
N GLU A 529 -35.70 -1.94 21.72
CA GLU A 529 -36.92 -2.75 21.86
C GLU A 529 -38.18 -1.99 21.40
N ASN A 530 -38.91 -2.57 20.44
CA ASN A 530 -40.08 -1.94 19.82
C ASN A 530 -40.98 -2.97 19.13
N ASN A 531 -42.29 -2.76 19.15
CA ASN A 531 -43.27 -3.63 18.48
C ASN A 531 -43.06 -3.72 16.96
N ALA A 532 -42.52 -2.69 16.33
CA ALA A 532 -42.21 -2.69 14.90
C ALA A 532 -41.16 -3.75 14.50
N LEU A 533 -40.39 -4.26 15.47
CA LEU A 533 -39.38 -5.30 15.26
C LEU A 533 -39.95 -6.72 15.36
N ASN A 534 -41.22 -6.90 15.74
CA ASN A 534 -41.77 -8.23 16.02
C ASN A 534 -41.65 -9.21 14.85
N GLU A 535 -41.87 -8.74 13.62
CA GLU A 535 -41.69 -9.55 12.41
C GLU A 535 -40.22 -9.94 12.20
N PHE A 536 -39.29 -9.00 12.35
CA PHE A 536 -37.85 -9.26 12.24
C PHE A 536 -37.37 -10.25 13.32
N LYS A 537 -37.85 -10.10 14.56
CA LYS A 537 -37.50 -10.98 15.70
C LYS A 537 -37.92 -12.42 15.50
N HIS A 538 -39.01 -12.66 14.77
CA HIS A 538 -39.52 -14.01 14.57
C HIS A 538 -38.51 -14.89 13.83
N ASP A 539 -37.85 -14.31 12.82
CA ASP A 539 -36.93 -15.00 11.93
C ASP A 539 -35.44 -14.73 12.27
N ALA A 540 -35.16 -13.80 13.17
CA ALA A 540 -33.80 -13.40 13.54
C ALA A 540 -33.26 -14.13 14.76
N ASN A 541 -31.95 -14.31 14.77
CA ASN A 541 -31.21 -14.53 16.01
C ASN A 541 -31.21 -13.23 16.85
N VAL A 542 -31.79 -13.28 18.06
CA VAL A 542 -31.94 -12.11 18.93
C VAL A 542 -30.88 -12.11 20.03
N ILE A 543 -30.04 -11.08 20.03
CA ILE A 543 -29.04 -10.79 21.06
C ILE A 543 -29.60 -9.66 21.93
N THR A 544 -30.11 -9.99 23.11
CA THR A 544 -30.65 -9.02 24.07
C THR A 544 -29.58 -8.56 25.06
N LEU A 545 -29.16 -7.31 24.94
CA LEU A 545 -28.25 -6.65 25.87
C LEU A 545 -29.03 -6.04 27.05
N SER A 546 -28.35 -5.96 28.19
CA SER A 546 -28.75 -5.18 29.37
C SER A 546 -27.52 -4.43 29.89
N SER A 547 -27.69 -3.57 30.90
CA SER A 547 -26.63 -2.70 31.45
C SER A 547 -25.31 -3.40 31.82
N GLU A 548 -25.32 -4.72 32.08
CA GLU A 548 -24.15 -5.50 32.51
C GLU A 548 -23.71 -6.57 31.48
N LYS A 549 -24.32 -6.65 30.29
CA LYS A 549 -24.18 -7.84 29.43
C LYS A 549 -23.18 -7.75 28.28
N LEU A 550 -22.60 -6.60 27.99
CA LEU A 550 -21.66 -6.54 26.87
C LEU A 550 -20.38 -7.34 27.17
N LEU A 551 -19.93 -7.32 28.43
CA LEU A 551 -18.83 -8.14 28.94
C LEU A 551 -19.20 -8.64 30.35
N ASP A 552 -18.93 -9.91 30.64
CA ASP A 552 -19.19 -10.51 31.95
C ASP A 552 -17.94 -11.19 32.54
N SER A 553 -17.93 -11.41 33.86
CA SER A 553 -16.78 -12.03 34.52
C SER A 553 -16.77 -13.56 34.41
N SER A 554 -17.88 -14.18 34.04
CA SER A 554 -18.06 -15.64 34.11
C SER A 554 -17.27 -16.38 33.03
N GLN A 555 -17.11 -15.77 31.86
CA GLN A 555 -16.43 -16.39 30.71
C GLN A 555 -15.00 -15.89 30.50
N TYR A 556 -14.51 -14.98 31.34
CA TYR A 556 -13.23 -14.30 31.15
C TYR A 556 -12.05 -15.26 31.02
N ASP A 557 -11.82 -16.15 31.99
CA ASP A 557 -10.62 -16.98 31.97
C ASP A 557 -10.60 -17.95 30.77
N SER A 558 -11.76 -18.47 30.37
CA SER A 558 -11.89 -19.36 29.20
C SER A 558 -11.61 -18.64 27.89
N LEU A 559 -12.29 -17.50 27.64
CA LEU A 559 -12.16 -16.73 26.40
C LEU A 559 -10.78 -16.07 26.32
N ARG A 560 -10.21 -15.66 27.46
CA ARG A 560 -8.83 -15.15 27.51
C ARG A 560 -7.81 -16.21 27.16
N SER A 561 -8.02 -17.45 27.59
CA SER A 561 -7.17 -18.59 27.23
C SER A 561 -7.24 -18.90 25.74
N GLU A 562 -8.45 -18.88 25.15
CA GLU A 562 -8.63 -18.99 23.69
C GLU A 562 -7.81 -17.95 22.93
N TYR A 563 -7.91 -16.67 23.33
CA TYR A 563 -7.11 -15.60 22.73
C TYR A 563 -5.61 -15.86 22.87
N LYS A 564 -5.14 -16.28 24.06
CA LYS A 564 -3.70 -16.56 24.28
C LYS A 564 -3.20 -17.69 23.38
N ASN A 565 -3.98 -18.74 23.19
CA ASN A 565 -3.60 -19.87 22.34
C ASN A 565 -3.41 -19.44 20.88
N ILE A 566 -4.33 -18.62 20.34
CA ILE A 566 -4.18 -18.06 18.98
C ILE A 566 -2.92 -17.20 18.89
N GLN A 567 -2.64 -16.39 19.91
CA GLN A 567 -1.46 -15.52 19.91
C GLN A 567 -0.14 -16.31 19.94
N LEU A 568 -0.10 -17.45 20.63
CA LEU A 568 1.06 -18.33 20.72
C LEU A 568 1.27 -19.14 19.43
N ALA A 569 0.21 -19.71 18.85
CA ALA A 569 0.30 -20.53 17.64
C ALA A 569 0.92 -19.77 16.44
N VAL A 570 0.72 -18.46 16.36
CA VAL A 570 1.27 -17.61 15.28
C VAL A 570 2.68 -17.09 15.59
N ARG A 571 3.20 -17.32 16.80
CA ARG A 571 4.61 -17.02 17.12
C ARG A 571 5.54 -18.13 16.63
N GLU A 572 5.11 -19.39 16.73
CA GLU A 572 5.92 -20.57 16.39
C GLU A 572 6.15 -20.72 14.88
N THR A 573 5.29 -20.14 14.02
CA THR A 573 5.42 -20.23 12.55
C THR A 573 6.40 -19.22 11.92
N ARG A 574 7.09 -18.40 12.71
CA ARG A 574 8.11 -17.44 12.20
C ARG A 574 9.55 -17.95 12.29
N ASP A 575 9.77 -19.11 12.92
CA ASP A 575 11.11 -19.65 13.18
C ASP A 575 11.58 -20.67 12.11
N ASP A 576 10.83 -20.83 11.00
CA ASP A 576 11.11 -21.79 9.92
C ASP A 576 11.44 -21.14 8.55
N ASP A 577 11.60 -19.81 8.47
CA ASP A 577 12.00 -19.10 7.23
C ASP A 577 13.42 -18.52 7.29
#